data_AF-A0A7M3XZ96-F1
#
_entry.id   AF-A0A7M3XZ96-F1
#
_cell.length_a   1.000
_cell.length_b   1.000
_cell.length_c   1.000
_cell.angle_alpha   90.00
_cell.angle_beta   90.00
_cell.angle_gamma   90.00
#
_symmetry.space_group_name_H-M   'P 1'
#
loop_
_entity.id
_entity.type
_entity.pdbx_description
1 polymer ?
#
loop_
_entity_poly.entity_id
_entity_poly.type
_entity_poly.pdbx_seq_one_letter_code
_entity_poly.pdbx_strand_id
1 'polypeptide(L)' 'MNEMSIDKPERSEFDSVDPAPASLDIRIPELRATICDENEKMFQRMRSLFALRNIGGKDAIDSLAAAFNSDSALLK' A
#
# COMPACT_ATOMS: atom_id res chain seq x y z
N MET A 1 -37.08 40.95 -26.41
CA MET A 1 -36.40 40.84 -25.11
C MET A 1 -35.34 39.75 -25.22
N ASN A 2 -34.21 39.97 -24.54
CA ASN A 2 -32.86 39.48 -24.83
C ASN A 2 -32.61 37.97 -24.81
N GLU A 3 -31.58 37.62 -25.59
CA GLU A 3 -30.63 36.51 -25.44
C GLU A 3 -30.36 36.08 -23.99
N MET A 4 -30.25 34.77 -23.80
CA MET A 4 -29.30 34.19 -22.86
C MET A 4 -28.61 32.99 -23.52
N SER A 5 -27.48 33.29 -24.14
CA SER A 5 -26.44 32.32 -24.52
C SER A 5 -26.07 31.49 -23.30
N ILE A 6 -26.41 30.21 -23.31
CA ILE A 6 -25.91 29.26 -22.31
C ILE A 6 -24.50 28.90 -22.76
N ASP A 7 -23.55 29.71 -22.32
CA ASP A 7 -22.13 29.41 -22.27
C ASP A 7 -21.99 28.07 -21.52
N LYS A 8 -21.70 27.00 -22.27
CA LYS A 8 -21.53 25.68 -21.72
C LYS A 8 -20.12 25.68 -21.15
N PRO A 9 -19.93 25.64 -19.81
CA PRO A 9 -18.59 25.61 -19.27
C PRO A 9 -17.86 24.40 -19.84
N GLU A 10 -16.66 24.64 -20.36
CA GLU A 10 -15.76 23.63 -20.89
C GLU A 10 -15.69 22.45 -19.91
N ARG A 11 -15.69 21.24 -20.48
CA ARG A 11 -15.52 20.00 -19.71
C ARG A 11 -14.28 20.17 -18.83
N SER A 12 -14.51 20.13 -17.52
CA SER A 12 -13.54 20.09 -16.44
C SER A 12 -12.19 19.49 -16.87
N GLU A 13 -11.11 20.28 -16.83
CA GLU A 13 -9.71 19.87 -17.02
C GLU A 13 -9.23 18.79 -16.05
N PHE A 14 -10.04 18.48 -15.03
CA PHE A 14 -9.88 17.28 -14.23
C PHE A 14 -10.41 16.09 -15.03
N ASP A 15 -9.60 15.69 -16.02
CA ASP A 15 -9.49 14.31 -16.46
C ASP A 15 -9.54 13.46 -15.18
N SER A 16 -10.67 12.82 -14.94
CA SER A 16 -10.85 11.89 -13.83
C SER A 16 -9.97 10.69 -14.14
N VAL A 17 -8.68 10.88 -13.99
CA VAL A 17 -7.75 9.81 -13.72
C VAL A 17 -8.19 9.25 -12.39
N ASP A 18 -9.05 8.24 -12.44
CA ASP A 18 -9.18 7.24 -11.39
C ASP A 18 -7.75 6.88 -10.97
N PRO A 19 -7.29 7.29 -9.77
CA PRO A 19 -5.93 7.04 -9.34
C PRO A 19 -5.82 5.56 -8.99
N ALA A 20 -5.51 4.77 -10.01
CA ALA A 20 -5.04 3.40 -9.99
C ALA A 20 -6.04 2.34 -9.45
N PRO A 21 -6.17 1.18 -10.12
CA PRO A 21 -6.87 0.05 -9.53
C PRO A 21 -6.20 -0.30 -8.21
N ALA A 22 -7.00 -0.40 -7.15
CA ALA A 22 -6.57 -0.88 -5.85
C ALA A 22 -6.05 -2.32 -6.00
N SER A 23 -4.77 -2.48 -6.27
CA SER A 23 -4.12 -3.79 -6.19
C SER A 23 -3.93 -4.09 -4.72
N LEU A 24 -5.02 -4.54 -4.09
CA LEU A 24 -5.09 -5.12 -2.74
C LEU A 24 -4.55 -6.55 -2.72
N ASP A 25 -3.77 -6.96 -3.72
CA ASP A 25 -3.02 -8.21 -3.70
C ASP A 25 -1.77 -8.03 -2.84
N ILE A 26 -1.97 -7.76 -1.55
CA ILE A 26 -0.88 -7.78 -0.58
C ILE A 26 -0.49 -9.25 -0.40
N ARG A 27 0.54 -9.70 -1.13
CA ARG A 27 1.00 -11.09 -1.10
C ARG A 27 2.00 -11.27 0.04
N ILE A 28 1.87 -12.37 0.79
CA ILE A 28 2.79 -12.74 1.89
C ILE A 28 4.27 -12.64 1.49
N PRO A 29 4.71 -13.09 0.29
CA PRO A 29 6.10 -12.95 -0.14
C PRO A 29 6.60 -11.50 -0.23
N GLU A 30 5.76 -10.57 -0.69
CA GLU A 30 6.11 -9.15 -0.80
C GLU A 30 6.23 -8.54 0.59
N LEU A 31 5.27 -8.82 1.47
CA LEU A 31 5.32 -8.38 2.86
C LEU A 31 6.56 -8.91 3.59
N ARG A 32 6.94 -10.16 3.33
CA ARG A 32 8.16 -10.77 3.87
C ARG A 32 9.41 -10.05 3.38
N ALA A 33 9.48 -9.69 2.10
CA ALA A 33 10.60 -8.93 1.57
C ALA A 33 10.67 -7.55 2.25
N THR A 34 9.55 -6.84 2.33
CA THR A 34 9.48 -5.50 2.94
C THR A 34 9.85 -5.50 4.42
N ILE A 35 9.34 -6.44 5.24
CA ILE A 35 9.60 -6.47 6.69
C ILE A 35 11.06 -6.83 7.02
N CYS A 36 11.71 -7.61 6.14
CA CYS A 36 13.10 -8.02 6.27
C CYS A 36 14.11 -7.04 5.65
N ASP A 37 13.66 -6.05 4.87
CA ASP A 37 14.54 -5.08 4.22
C ASP A 37 14.85 -3.88 5.14
N GLU A 38 16.11 -3.74 5.54
CA GLU A 38 16.58 -2.63 6.37
C GLU A 38 16.63 -1.28 5.66
N ASN A 39 16.77 -1.30 4.34
CA ASN A 39 16.79 -0.08 3.52
C ASN A 39 15.38 0.50 3.37
N GLU A 40 14.36 -0.31 3.64
CA GLU A 40 12.98 0.12 3.57
C GLU A 40 12.61 1.01 4.77
N LYS A 41 11.71 1.96 4.54
CA LYS A 41 11.27 2.91 5.56
C LYS A 41 10.58 2.17 6.71
N MET A 42 10.86 2.61 7.94
CA MET A 42 10.30 2.01 9.16
C MET A 42 8.76 1.89 9.11
N PHE A 43 8.06 2.88 8.55
CA PHE A 43 6.60 2.82 8.44
C PHE A 43 6.11 1.71 7.51
N GLN A 44 6.86 1.39 6.43
CA GLN A 44 6.49 0.32 5.51
C GLN A 44 6.73 -1.04 6.14
N ARG A 45 7.87 -1.21 6.84
CA ARG A 45 8.13 -2.39 7.65
C ARG A 45 7.02 -2.64 8.68
N MET A 46 6.58 -1.59 9.37
CA MET A 46 5.49 -1.68 10.33
C MET A 46 4.14 -2.00 9.67
N ARG A 47 3.84 -1.42 8.50
CA ARG A 47 2.66 -1.78 7.69
C ARG A 47 2.68 -3.26 7.32
N SER A 48 3.82 -3.79 6.90
CA SER A 48 3.98 -5.20 6.56
C SER A 48 3.83 -6.12 7.77
N LEU A 49 4.33 -5.72 8.94
CA LEU A 49 4.10 -6.43 10.20
C LEU A 49 2.61 -6.56 10.51
N PHE A 50 1.87 -5.45 10.47
CA PHE A 50 0.42 -5.46 10.73
C PHE A 50 -0.36 -6.23 9.65
N ALA A 51 0.04 -6.12 8.39
CA ALA A 51 -0.58 -6.87 7.31
C ALA A 51 -0.37 -8.39 7.47
N LEU A 52 0.86 -8.84 7.75
CA LEU A 52 1.16 -10.26 8.04
C LEU A 52 0.38 -10.77 9.24
N ARG A 53 0.31 -9.97 10.31
CA ARG A 53 -0.51 -10.31 11.50
C ARG A 53 -1.99 -10.45 11.15
N ASN A 54 -2.53 -9.56 10.32
CA ASN A 54 -3.94 -9.58 9.92
C ASN A 54 -4.26 -10.75 8.98
N ILE A 55 -3.33 -11.09 8.07
CA ILE A 55 -3.48 -12.24 7.16
C ILE A 55 -3.45 -13.56 7.96
N GLY A 56 -2.47 -13.71 8.86
CA GLY A 56 -2.30 -14.92 9.65
C GLY A 56 -1.99 -16.16 8.80
N GLY A 57 -2.06 -17.34 9.42
CA GLY A 57 -1.69 -18.60 8.78
C GLY A 57 -0.19 -18.87 8.79
N LYS A 58 0.18 -20.07 8.34
CA LYS A 58 1.54 -20.60 8.49
C LYS A 58 2.59 -19.71 7.79
N ASP A 59 2.33 -19.34 6.54
CA ASP A 59 3.30 -18.57 5.75
C ASP A 59 3.50 -17.15 6.28
N ALA A 60 2.46 -16.54 6.86
CA ALA A 60 2.58 -15.22 7.48
C ALA A 60 3.38 -15.29 8.78
N ILE A 61 3.13 -16.32 9.61
CA ILE A 61 3.88 -16.57 10.85
C ILE A 61 5.36 -16.85 10.54
N ASP A 62 5.64 -17.69 9.54
CA ASP A 62 7.01 -17.98 9.10
C ASP A 62 7.71 -16.71 8.60
N SER A 63 6.99 -15.82 7.92
CA SER A 63 7.52 -14.52 7.46
C SER A 63 7.81 -13.58 8.62
N LEU A 64 6.93 -13.53 9.64
CA LEU A 64 7.14 -12.75 10.85
C LEU A 64 8.36 -13.27 11.64
N ALA A 65 8.45 -14.59 11.85
CA ALA A 65 9.57 -15.21 12.55
C ALA A 65 10.91 -14.95 11.83
N ALA A 66 10.93 -15.03 10.49
CA ALA A 66 12.12 -14.68 9.71
C ALA A 66 12.55 -13.23 9.90
N ALA A 67 11.59 -12.30 10.06
CA ALA A 67 11.86 -10.89 10.30
C ALA A 67 12.43 -10.60 11.70
N PHE A 68 12.06 -11.38 12.71
CA PHE A 68 12.69 -11.30 14.05
C PHE A 68 14.14 -11.78 14.04
N ASN A 69 14.49 -12.67 13.12
CA ASN A 69 15.86 -13.17 12.96
C ASN A 69 16.67 -12.36 11.93
N SER A 70 16.08 -11.35 11.29
CA SER A 70 16.80 -10.43 10.42
C SER A 70 17.39 -9.26 11.23
N ASP A 71 18.26 -8.48 10.61
CA ASP A 71 18.82 -7.26 11.19
C ASP A 71 17.82 -6.08 11.20
N SER A 72 16.52 -6.38 11.07
CA SER A 72 15.46 -5.37 11.17
C SER A 72 15.43 -4.76 12.57
N ALA A 73 15.90 -3.52 12.66
CA ALA A 73 15.88 -2.70 13.87
C ALA A 73 14.47 -2.47 14.46
N LEU A 74 13.40 -2.89 13.76
CA LEU A 74 12.03 -2.84 14.27
C LEU A 74 11.73 -4.00 15.24
N LEU A 75 12.45 -5.12 15.12
CA LEU A 75 12.15 -6.39 15.79
C LEU A 75 13.31 -6.91 16.68
N LYS A 76 14.42 -6.17 16.75
CA LYS A 76 15.49 -6.32 17.75
C LYS A 76 15.36 -5.24 18.82
#